data_AF-A0A9P6C8D3-F1
#
_entry.id   AF-A0A9P6C8D3-F1
#
_cell.length_a   1.000
_cell.length_b   1.000
_cell.length_c   1.000
_cell.angle_alpha   90.00
_cell.angle_beta   90.00
_cell.angle_gamma   90.00
#
_symmetry.space_group_name_H-M   'P 1'
#
loop_
_entity.id
_entity.type
_entity.pdbx_description
1 polymer ?
#
loop_
_entity_poly.entity_id
_entity_poly.type
_entity_poly.pdbx_seq_one_letter_code
_entity_poly.pdbx_strand_id
1 'polypeptide(L)'
;MQQKTQTPEDASLRRALMNMRYGKCTPEDIQFLRTLQAGKRPGQPNIARKEFRNVSIICGRHTQKDQINLLGCQRFADETGQKLTNFYSVDKWGKEADPATKKQWGKSKSQEGIVVGWQSEKGLHGKPVLETLFVELINPAKTIQIPGLPQNVVPLVKGTKTITCIFPKRQQVWVLPNFSMTDYAAQGKTRPKNVIHLHSCFSHMSYYTCLSRSASAAGTIIVQGFDPSVITRGCSGHLRQEFREHEILDDITRLRYEGLLPNSIEGHIRNSLIRQYQNWKGTEYVPDKVDNALKWSSNDPMDLLRIINDSPWQIVKQEKNKNKNTANNHFTFVPAVGTISVVRKRKLDWSDNDAPPRKKLAKFISSQRQSPLGLIWDSHDYSCSYDSFFTIIYNIWKDNPEKWTENLQSIENTYLSLLVKGFQCMNGNQTLESVRNSVREKLHKNYPTIFPLGHAGTSVGQLAYYMLKPIDYNATSQAVCSKCNNEDMEVDEIHAYSVHTASISTASSTQDWVDPFEHPIGQICQECLSPMVKHVKYNHIPKTLVLEYPHTNIETSHQIKFVVNGKSISLYLRGIIYHGDNHFTSRVISREGQIWYHDGMLTKETCIEDGTLQNMSNEELKECLGKDLVLAVYSQI
;
A
#
# COMPACT_ATOMS: atom_id res chain seq x y z
N MET A 1 14.17 -21.79 -7.13
CA MET A 1 14.89 -21.14 -8.26
C MET A 1 15.01 -22.14 -9.39
N GLN A 2 14.69 -21.78 -10.63
CA GLN A 2 14.77 -22.70 -11.78
C GLN A 2 15.95 -22.30 -12.69
N GLN A 3 17.15 -22.25 -12.13
CA GLN A 3 18.35 -22.06 -12.95
C GLN A 3 18.52 -23.30 -13.84
N LYS A 4 18.74 -23.07 -15.14
CA LYS A 4 18.91 -24.15 -16.12
C LYS A 4 20.36 -24.60 -16.30
N THR A 5 21.29 -23.81 -15.76
CA THR A 5 22.74 -24.00 -15.87
C THR A 5 23.40 -23.78 -14.49
N GLN A 6 24.62 -24.29 -14.32
CA GLN A 6 25.41 -24.18 -13.07
C GLN A 6 26.82 -23.65 -13.37
N THR A 7 26.91 -22.54 -14.09
CA THR A 7 28.20 -21.84 -14.29
C THR A 7 28.66 -21.14 -13.00
N PRO A 8 29.95 -20.76 -12.87
CA PRO A 8 30.41 -19.94 -11.74
C PRO A 8 29.62 -18.63 -11.57
N GLU A 9 29.20 -18.02 -12.68
CA GLU A 9 28.36 -16.83 -12.69
C GLU A 9 26.93 -17.14 -12.22
N ASP A 10 26.37 -18.29 -12.59
CA ASP A 10 25.06 -18.73 -12.09
C ASP A 10 25.11 -19.01 -10.58
N ALA A 11 26.21 -19.58 -10.07
CA ALA A 11 26.42 -19.77 -8.65
C ALA A 11 26.51 -18.42 -7.91
N SER A 12 27.21 -17.45 -8.49
CA SER A 12 27.27 -16.07 -7.97
C SER A 12 25.91 -15.38 -7.96
N LEU A 13 25.12 -15.54 -9.04
CA LEU A 13 23.74 -15.03 -9.09
C LEU A 13 22.86 -15.70 -8.03
N ARG A 14 23.01 -17.01 -7.81
CA ARG A 14 22.24 -17.74 -6.79
C ARG A 14 22.56 -17.23 -5.40
N ARG A 15 23.84 -17.10 -5.07
CA ARG A 15 24.32 -16.55 -3.80
C ARG A 15 23.78 -15.13 -3.58
N ALA A 16 23.92 -14.26 -4.58
CA ALA A 16 23.39 -12.90 -4.52
C ALA A 16 21.87 -12.90 -4.26
N LEU A 17 21.11 -13.77 -4.94
CA LEU A 17 19.66 -13.88 -4.73
C LEU A 17 19.28 -14.42 -3.34
N MET A 18 20.03 -15.38 -2.79
CA MET A 18 19.80 -15.90 -1.43
C MET A 18 20.02 -14.80 -0.40
N ASN A 19 21.13 -14.06 -0.51
CA ASN A 19 21.42 -12.94 0.39
C ASN A 19 20.42 -11.79 0.20
N MET A 20 20.03 -11.49 -1.04
CA MET A 20 19.05 -10.46 -1.38
C MET A 20 17.67 -10.76 -0.80
N ARG A 21 17.28 -12.04 -0.70
CA ARG A 21 16.02 -12.47 -0.07
C ARG A 21 15.90 -11.97 1.37
N TYR A 22 17.02 -11.80 2.07
CA TYR A 22 17.05 -11.28 3.43
C TYR A 22 17.53 -9.83 3.52
N GLY A 23 17.73 -9.16 2.38
CA GLY A 23 18.32 -7.82 2.31
C GLY A 23 19.75 -7.77 2.84
N LYS A 24 20.51 -8.86 2.72
CA LYS A 24 21.88 -9.02 3.27
C LYS A 24 22.93 -9.24 2.18
N CYS A 25 22.77 -8.64 1.00
CA CYS A 25 23.79 -8.74 -0.04
C CYS A 25 25.15 -8.25 0.46
N THR A 26 26.20 -9.01 0.11
CA THR A 26 27.60 -8.71 0.42
C THR A 26 28.20 -7.76 -0.62
N PRO A 27 29.35 -7.10 -0.33
CA PRO A 27 30.11 -6.35 -1.34
C PRO A 27 30.40 -7.16 -2.61
N GLU A 28 30.69 -8.45 -2.46
CA GLU A 28 30.95 -9.37 -3.56
C GLU A 28 29.69 -9.63 -4.39
N ASP A 29 28.52 -9.74 -3.76
CA ASP A 29 27.23 -9.84 -4.47
C ASP A 29 26.97 -8.57 -5.29
N ILE A 30 27.21 -7.40 -4.72
CA ILE A 30 27.02 -6.10 -5.40
C ILE A 30 27.97 -5.97 -6.59
N GLN A 31 29.25 -6.33 -6.40
CA GLN A 31 30.23 -6.30 -7.46
C GLN A 31 29.84 -7.22 -8.62
N PHE A 32 29.38 -8.43 -8.31
CA PHE A 32 28.83 -9.34 -9.30
C PHE A 32 27.61 -8.77 -10.01
N LEU A 33 26.60 -8.25 -9.29
CA LEU A 33 25.40 -7.67 -9.91
C LEU A 33 25.73 -6.48 -10.84
N ARG A 34 26.76 -5.69 -10.52
CA ARG A 34 27.26 -4.62 -11.39
C ARG A 34 27.85 -5.13 -12.70
N THR A 35 28.33 -6.37 -12.79
CA THR A 35 28.78 -6.95 -14.07
C THR A 35 27.62 -7.25 -15.01
N LEU A 36 26.41 -7.45 -14.46
CA LEU A 36 25.16 -7.64 -15.23
C LEU A 36 24.55 -6.32 -15.71
N GLN A 37 25.12 -5.17 -15.32
CA GLN A 37 24.65 -3.86 -15.75
C GLN A 37 25.03 -3.58 -17.19
N ALA A 38 24.03 -3.21 -17.99
CA ALA A 38 24.22 -2.82 -19.37
C ALA A 38 25.11 -1.57 -19.47
N GLY A 39 25.96 -1.55 -20.49
CA GLY A 39 26.80 -0.39 -20.75
C GLY A 39 27.57 -0.49 -22.06
N LYS A 40 28.39 0.53 -22.32
CA LYS A 40 29.13 0.68 -23.58
C LYS A 40 30.55 0.11 -23.52
N ARG A 41 31.02 -0.31 -22.34
CA ARG A 41 32.40 -0.81 -22.18
C ARG A 41 32.53 -2.24 -22.72
N PRO A 42 33.72 -2.64 -23.22
CA PRO A 42 33.99 -4.03 -23.58
C PRO A 42 33.65 -4.99 -22.43
N GLY A 43 32.94 -6.08 -22.73
CA GLY A 43 32.51 -7.08 -21.75
C GLY A 43 31.21 -6.77 -21.01
N GLN A 44 30.63 -5.57 -21.12
CA GLN A 44 29.32 -5.27 -20.53
C GLN A 44 28.17 -5.82 -21.39
N PRO A 45 27.06 -6.23 -20.76
CA PRO A 45 25.84 -6.58 -21.49
C PRO A 45 25.35 -5.44 -22.37
N ASN A 46 24.87 -5.77 -23.57
CA ASN A 46 24.35 -4.80 -24.52
C ASN A 46 22.88 -5.08 -24.82
N ILE A 47 22.00 -4.25 -24.28
CA ILE A 47 20.55 -4.31 -24.48
C ILE A 47 20.12 -4.10 -25.95
N ALA A 48 20.95 -3.43 -26.76
CA ALA A 48 20.67 -3.19 -28.17
C ALA A 48 20.91 -4.42 -29.06
N ARG A 49 21.47 -5.51 -28.53
CA ARG A 49 21.61 -6.77 -29.28
C ARG A 49 20.23 -7.26 -29.74
N LYS A 50 20.18 -7.79 -30.97
CA LYS A 50 18.95 -8.29 -31.62
C LYS A 50 18.18 -9.26 -30.73
N GLU A 51 18.91 -10.04 -29.94
CA GLU A 51 18.37 -11.07 -29.08
C GLU A 51 17.57 -10.56 -27.87
N PHE A 52 17.74 -9.27 -27.49
CA PHE A 52 17.02 -8.59 -26.40
C PHE A 52 16.02 -7.53 -26.91
N ARG A 53 16.00 -7.24 -28.23
CA ARG A 53 15.24 -6.12 -28.82
C ARG A 53 13.76 -6.09 -28.42
N ASN A 54 13.11 -7.25 -28.38
CA ASN A 54 11.68 -7.41 -28.05
C ASN A 54 11.46 -8.19 -26.74
N VAL A 55 12.50 -8.35 -25.92
CA VAL A 55 12.36 -8.96 -24.59
C VAL A 55 11.72 -7.94 -23.65
N SER A 56 10.64 -8.33 -22.98
CA SER A 56 9.92 -7.41 -22.08
C SER A 56 10.81 -6.97 -20.92
N ILE A 57 10.85 -5.67 -20.65
CA ILE A 57 11.59 -5.10 -19.52
C ILE A 57 10.75 -5.19 -18.25
N ILE A 58 11.30 -5.74 -17.17
CA ILE A 58 10.66 -5.72 -15.85
C ILE A 58 10.98 -4.38 -15.16
N CYS A 59 9.97 -3.72 -14.61
CA CYS A 59 10.11 -2.44 -13.90
C CYS A 59 9.23 -2.39 -12.64
N GLY A 60 9.52 -1.47 -11.71
CA GLY A 60 8.76 -1.36 -10.45
C GLY A 60 7.54 -0.44 -10.51
N ARG A 61 7.38 0.40 -11.55
CA ARG A 61 6.29 1.39 -11.63
C ARG A 61 5.39 1.18 -12.86
N HIS A 62 4.07 1.31 -12.67
CA HIS A 62 3.10 1.26 -13.75
C HIS A 62 3.31 2.35 -14.81
N THR A 63 3.61 3.59 -14.39
CA THR A 63 3.88 4.70 -15.31
C THR A 63 5.06 4.43 -16.23
N GLN A 64 6.14 3.84 -15.69
CA GLN A 64 7.30 3.46 -16.48
C GLN A 64 6.97 2.32 -17.45
N LYS A 65 6.23 1.30 -16.98
CA LYS A 65 5.73 0.21 -17.83
C LYS A 65 4.92 0.77 -19.01
N ASP A 66 3.98 1.66 -18.75
CA ASP A 66 3.11 2.21 -19.78
C ASP A 66 3.91 3.03 -20.81
N GLN A 67 4.87 3.84 -20.35
CA GLN A 67 5.75 4.60 -21.24
C GLN A 67 6.66 3.70 -22.10
N ILE A 68 7.28 2.66 -21.52
CA ILE A 68 8.11 1.71 -22.28
C ILE A 68 7.25 0.94 -23.28
N ASN A 69 6.04 0.55 -22.91
CA ASN A 69 5.11 -0.10 -23.84
C ASN A 69 4.70 0.82 -24.99
N LEU A 70 4.40 2.09 -24.73
CA LEU A 70 4.09 3.06 -25.76
C LEU A 70 5.24 3.22 -26.76
N LEU A 71 6.45 3.45 -26.25
CA LEU A 71 7.66 3.57 -27.07
C LEU A 71 7.98 2.28 -27.83
N GLY A 72 7.81 1.12 -27.18
CA GLY A 72 8.02 -0.19 -27.76
C GLY A 72 7.06 -0.47 -28.92
N CYS A 73 5.78 -0.13 -28.75
CA CYS A 73 4.76 -0.22 -29.81
C CYS A 73 5.13 0.66 -31.00
N GLN A 74 5.46 1.93 -30.77
CA GLN A 74 5.86 2.87 -31.83
C GLN A 74 7.06 2.36 -32.60
N ARG A 75 8.14 2.02 -31.88
CA ARG A 75 9.36 1.47 -32.47
C ARG A 75 9.09 0.20 -33.29
N PHE A 76 8.31 -0.73 -32.75
CA PHE A 76 7.99 -1.99 -33.45
C PHE A 76 7.21 -1.72 -34.74
N ALA A 77 6.28 -0.77 -34.72
CA ALA A 77 5.54 -0.34 -35.90
C ALA A 77 6.47 0.25 -36.96
N ASP A 78 7.36 1.16 -36.57
CA ASP A 78 8.33 1.80 -37.47
C ASP A 78 9.30 0.78 -38.08
N GLU A 79 9.85 -0.15 -37.27
CA GLU A 79 10.78 -1.18 -37.73
C GLU A 79 10.15 -2.21 -38.67
N THR A 80 8.85 -2.46 -38.55
CA THR A 80 8.13 -3.43 -39.38
C THR A 80 7.33 -2.81 -40.51
N GLY A 81 7.35 -1.47 -40.65
CA GLY A 81 6.55 -0.74 -41.63
C GLY A 81 5.03 -0.85 -41.39
N GLN A 82 4.61 -1.21 -40.17
CA GLN A 82 3.21 -1.35 -39.79
C GLN A 82 2.65 -0.05 -39.23
N LYS A 83 1.33 0.15 -39.29
CA LYS A 83 0.66 1.31 -38.69
C LYS A 83 0.04 0.92 -37.35
N LEU A 84 0.27 1.74 -36.33
CA LEU A 84 -0.42 1.59 -35.05
C LEU A 84 -1.91 1.85 -35.21
N THR A 85 -2.73 0.92 -34.71
CA THR A 85 -4.19 1.01 -34.75
C THR A 85 -4.72 1.07 -33.32
N ASN A 86 -5.52 2.11 -33.03
CA ASN A 86 -6.15 2.29 -31.72
C ASN A 86 -7.57 1.70 -31.74
N PHE A 87 -7.89 0.92 -30.70
CA PHE A 87 -9.22 0.36 -30.49
C PHE A 87 -9.82 0.87 -29.19
N TYR A 88 -11.12 1.14 -29.22
CA TYR A 88 -11.85 1.66 -28.07
C TYR A 88 -12.54 0.52 -27.31
N SER A 89 -12.56 0.60 -25.99
CA SER A 89 -13.39 -0.28 -25.15
C SER A 89 -14.85 0.16 -25.24
N VAL A 90 -15.77 -0.79 -25.02
CA VAL A 90 -17.19 -0.50 -24.86
C VAL A 90 -17.53 -0.63 -23.39
N ASP A 91 -17.79 0.49 -22.74
CA ASP A 91 -18.18 0.56 -21.35
C ASP A 91 -19.71 0.79 -21.27
N LYS A 92 -20.43 -0.10 -20.57
CA LYS A 92 -21.89 -0.04 -20.42
C LYS A 92 -22.29 -0.13 -18.96
N TRP A 93 -23.39 0.51 -18.59
CA TRP A 93 -24.02 0.29 -17.28
C TRP A 93 -24.55 -1.15 -17.21
N GLY A 94 -24.03 -1.93 -16.27
CA GLY A 94 -24.42 -3.33 -16.10
C GLY A 94 -25.52 -3.50 -15.06
N LYS A 95 -26.55 -4.29 -15.38
CA LYS A 95 -27.38 -4.94 -14.34
C LYS A 95 -26.58 -6.06 -13.66
N GLU A 96 -26.85 -6.32 -12.38
CA GLU A 96 -26.23 -7.39 -11.59
C GLU A 96 -26.19 -8.70 -12.39
N ALA A 97 -25.03 -9.36 -12.43
CA ALA A 97 -24.85 -10.61 -13.15
C ALA A 97 -24.85 -11.78 -12.16
N ASP A 98 -25.65 -12.80 -12.46
CA ASP A 98 -25.71 -14.08 -11.74
C ASP A 98 -24.31 -14.76 -11.75
N PRO A 99 -23.75 -15.10 -10.56
CA PRO A 99 -22.46 -15.78 -10.43
C PRO A 99 -22.32 -17.09 -11.22
N ALA A 100 -23.43 -17.71 -11.63
CA ALA A 100 -23.44 -19.03 -12.26
C ALA A 100 -22.93 -19.08 -13.72
N THR A 101 -22.70 -17.95 -14.40
CA THR A 101 -22.42 -17.94 -15.86
C THR A 101 -20.93 -17.90 -16.26
N LYS A 102 -19.99 -18.16 -15.34
CA LYS A 102 -18.56 -18.23 -15.71
C LYS A 102 -18.22 -19.53 -16.45
N LYS A 103 -18.33 -19.52 -17.78
CA LYS A 103 -17.58 -20.48 -18.62
C LYS A 103 -16.07 -20.25 -18.37
N GLN A 104 -15.43 -21.22 -17.71
CA GLN A 104 -13.98 -21.28 -17.62
C GLN A 104 -13.41 -21.57 -19.01
N TRP A 105 -12.82 -20.56 -19.64
CA TRP A 105 -11.86 -20.82 -20.71
C TRP A 105 -10.47 -20.94 -20.09
N GLY A 106 -9.82 -22.08 -20.33
CA GLY A 106 -8.51 -22.46 -19.79
C GLY A 106 -7.33 -21.66 -20.37
N LYS A 107 -7.40 -20.33 -20.37
CA LYS A 107 -6.25 -19.47 -20.68
C LYS A 107 -5.50 -19.21 -19.38
N SER A 108 -4.21 -19.57 -19.34
CA SER A 108 -3.30 -19.10 -18.29
C SER A 108 -3.26 -17.57 -18.33
N LYS A 109 -3.42 -16.90 -17.18
CA LYS A 109 -3.62 -15.44 -17.05
C LYS A 109 -2.41 -14.57 -17.47
N SER A 110 -1.53 -15.06 -18.34
CA SER A 110 -0.21 -14.45 -18.52
C SER A 110 0.63 -14.97 -19.70
N GLN A 111 0.00 -15.64 -20.67
CA GLN A 111 0.69 -16.17 -21.84
C GLN A 111 1.16 -15.05 -22.76
N GLU A 112 2.43 -15.09 -23.16
CA GLU A 112 3.02 -14.15 -24.12
C GLU A 112 2.73 -14.61 -25.55
N GLY A 113 2.57 -13.64 -26.46
CA GLY A 113 2.30 -13.91 -27.86
C GLY A 113 2.49 -12.70 -28.76
N ILE A 114 2.52 -12.96 -30.07
CA ILE A 114 2.69 -11.97 -31.13
C ILE A 114 1.34 -11.81 -31.83
N VAL A 115 0.90 -10.58 -32.04
CA VAL A 115 -0.31 -10.30 -32.81
C VAL A 115 -0.04 -10.60 -34.29
N VAL A 116 -0.85 -11.47 -34.89
CA VAL A 116 -0.74 -11.87 -36.31
C VAL A 116 -1.89 -11.35 -37.18
N GLY A 117 -2.97 -10.87 -36.55
CA GLY A 117 -4.09 -10.27 -37.26
C GLY A 117 -5.24 -9.92 -36.32
N TRP A 118 -6.26 -9.23 -36.84
CA TRP A 118 -7.45 -8.87 -36.08
C TRP A 118 -8.68 -8.66 -36.96
N GLN A 119 -9.84 -8.68 -36.32
CA GLN A 119 -11.12 -8.23 -36.85
C GLN A 119 -11.67 -7.12 -35.96
N SER A 120 -12.30 -6.12 -36.55
CA SER A 120 -12.87 -4.97 -35.83
C SER A 120 -14.26 -4.62 -36.34
N GLU A 121 -15.08 -4.07 -35.45
CA GLU A 121 -16.41 -3.55 -35.74
C GLU A 121 -16.52 -2.05 -35.42
N LYS A 122 -17.58 -1.37 -35.91
CA LYS A 122 -17.90 0.00 -35.48
C LYS A 122 -18.76 -0.06 -34.22
N GLY A 123 -18.27 0.54 -33.13
CA GLY A 123 -19.00 0.65 -31.87
C GLY A 123 -20.09 1.74 -31.89
N LEU A 124 -20.74 1.94 -30.73
CA LEU A 124 -21.88 2.85 -30.51
C LEU A 124 -21.66 4.32 -30.94
N HIS A 125 -20.40 4.76 -31.07
CA HIS A 125 -20.04 6.12 -31.50
C HIS A 125 -19.27 6.14 -32.82
N GLY A 126 -19.43 5.10 -33.66
CA GLY A 126 -18.72 4.97 -34.93
C GLY A 126 -17.21 4.73 -34.81
N LYS A 127 -16.69 4.56 -33.58
CA LYS A 127 -15.27 4.27 -33.30
C LYS A 127 -14.95 2.78 -33.52
N PRO A 128 -13.75 2.43 -33.99
CA PRO A 128 -13.36 1.04 -34.17
C PRO A 128 -13.20 0.34 -32.82
N VAL A 129 -13.88 -0.79 -32.66
CA VAL A 129 -13.81 -1.68 -31.50
C VAL A 129 -13.22 -3.02 -31.94
N LEU A 130 -12.28 -3.55 -31.17
CA LEU A 130 -11.61 -4.81 -31.47
C LEU A 130 -12.53 -5.99 -31.12
N GLU A 131 -12.84 -6.82 -32.12
CA GLU A 131 -13.74 -7.98 -31.96
C GLU A 131 -12.96 -9.24 -31.61
N THR A 132 -12.05 -9.61 -32.51
CA THR A 132 -11.22 -10.81 -32.41
C THR A 132 -9.78 -10.43 -32.71
N LEU A 133 -8.87 -10.79 -31.82
CA LEU A 133 -7.43 -10.64 -32.00
C LEU A 133 -6.80 -12.02 -32.20
N PHE A 134 -6.07 -12.23 -33.29
CA PHE A 134 -5.32 -13.45 -33.54
C PHE A 134 -3.90 -13.29 -32.99
N VAL A 135 -3.53 -14.17 -32.05
CA VAL A 135 -2.25 -14.12 -31.36
C VAL A 135 -1.52 -15.44 -31.52
N GLU A 136 -0.31 -15.41 -32.06
CA GLU A 136 0.62 -16.53 -32.07
C GLU A 136 1.30 -16.64 -30.69
N LEU A 137 1.14 -17.77 -30.02
CA LEU A 137 1.69 -17.96 -28.68
C LEU A 137 3.20 -18.26 -28.70
N ILE A 138 3.96 -17.57 -27.85
CA ILE A 138 5.39 -17.81 -27.68
C ILE A 138 5.59 -18.94 -26.67
N ASN A 139 6.21 -20.05 -27.09
CA ASN A 139 6.55 -21.22 -26.25
C ASN A 139 5.37 -21.73 -25.39
N PRO A 140 4.22 -22.09 -25.98
CA PRO A 140 3.09 -22.60 -25.22
C PRO A 140 3.43 -23.96 -24.58
N ALA A 141 2.84 -24.24 -23.42
CA ALA A 141 3.07 -25.50 -22.70
C ALA A 141 2.62 -26.75 -23.50
N LYS A 142 1.68 -26.57 -24.43
CA LYS A 142 1.24 -27.57 -25.39
C LYS A 142 1.08 -26.90 -26.75
N THR A 143 1.42 -27.60 -27.82
CA THR A 143 1.11 -27.15 -29.18
C THR A 143 -0.39 -27.04 -29.35
N ILE A 144 -0.87 -25.90 -29.84
CA ILE A 144 -2.30 -25.65 -30.08
C ILE A 144 -2.52 -25.53 -31.57
N GLN A 145 -3.46 -26.30 -32.12
CA GLN A 145 -3.87 -26.23 -33.51
C GLN A 145 -5.38 -26.09 -33.56
N ILE A 146 -5.87 -24.95 -34.05
CA ILE A 146 -7.30 -24.71 -34.25
C ILE A 146 -7.59 -24.91 -35.75
N PRO A 147 -8.62 -25.69 -36.14
CA PRO A 147 -8.97 -25.86 -37.55
C PRO A 147 -9.13 -24.51 -38.27
N GLY A 148 -8.45 -24.35 -39.40
CA GLY A 148 -8.47 -23.11 -40.19
C GLY A 148 -7.51 -22.00 -39.73
N LEU A 149 -6.75 -22.18 -38.66
CA LEU A 149 -5.71 -21.25 -38.22
C LEU A 149 -4.31 -21.88 -38.29
N PRO A 150 -3.24 -21.09 -38.44
CA PRO A 150 -1.88 -21.60 -38.31
C PRO A 150 -1.60 -22.16 -36.92
N GLN A 151 -0.57 -23.01 -36.82
CA GLN A 151 -0.16 -23.59 -35.54
C GLN A 151 0.16 -22.52 -34.50
N ASN A 152 -0.28 -22.74 -33.26
CA ASN A 152 -0.16 -21.85 -32.10
C ASN A 152 -0.83 -20.48 -32.23
N VAL A 153 -1.60 -20.24 -33.29
CA VAL A 153 -2.43 -19.03 -33.42
C VAL A 153 -3.78 -19.26 -32.74
N VAL A 154 -4.09 -18.41 -31.76
CA VAL A 154 -5.35 -18.46 -31.02
C VAL A 154 -6.16 -17.18 -31.18
N PRO A 155 -7.49 -17.27 -31.37
CA PRO A 155 -8.36 -16.11 -31.34
C PRO A 155 -8.65 -15.69 -29.89
N LEU A 156 -8.48 -14.40 -29.63
CA LEU A 156 -8.91 -13.72 -28.40
C LEU A 156 -10.12 -12.85 -28.76
N VAL A 157 -11.32 -13.29 -28.38
CA VAL A 157 -12.55 -12.52 -28.56
C VAL A 157 -12.78 -11.56 -27.39
N LYS A 158 -13.54 -10.49 -27.61
CA LYS A 158 -13.92 -9.54 -26.55
C LYS A 158 -14.59 -10.26 -25.38
N GLY A 159 -14.08 -10.02 -24.17
CA GLY A 159 -14.63 -10.56 -22.94
C GLY A 159 -15.34 -9.46 -22.15
N THR A 160 -16.41 -9.82 -21.43
CA THR A 160 -17.05 -8.89 -20.49
C THR A 160 -16.45 -9.12 -19.11
N LYS A 161 -15.86 -8.08 -18.52
CA LYS A 161 -15.39 -8.10 -17.13
C LYS A 161 -16.20 -7.09 -16.32
N THR A 162 -16.89 -7.57 -15.29
CA THR A 162 -17.42 -6.70 -14.24
C THR A 162 -16.23 -6.28 -13.38
N ILE A 163 -15.91 -4.99 -13.39
CA ILE A 163 -14.85 -4.43 -12.55
C ILE A 163 -15.55 -3.79 -11.35
N THR A 164 -15.04 -4.05 -10.13
CA THR A 164 -15.51 -3.38 -8.92
C THR A 164 -15.02 -1.93 -8.94
N CYS A 165 -15.71 -1.13 -9.73
CA CYS A 165 -15.77 0.32 -9.64
C CYS A 165 -17.24 0.64 -9.36
N ILE A 166 -17.55 1.88 -9.00
CA ILE A 166 -18.92 2.35 -8.86
C ILE A 166 -19.52 2.52 -10.27
N PHE A 167 -19.73 1.40 -11.00
CA PHE A 167 -20.38 1.28 -12.32
C PHE A 167 -19.53 1.78 -13.52
N PRO A 168 -18.88 0.90 -14.33
CA PRO A 168 -19.52 0.20 -15.48
C PRO A 168 -18.97 -1.23 -15.81
N LYS A 169 -19.67 -2.00 -16.67
CA LYS A 169 -19.17 -3.23 -17.31
C LYS A 169 -18.30 -2.86 -18.51
N ARG A 170 -17.05 -3.33 -18.53
CA ARG A 170 -16.12 -3.14 -19.65
C ARG A 170 -16.10 -4.34 -20.58
N GLN A 171 -16.27 -4.09 -21.87
CA GLN A 171 -16.07 -5.05 -22.95
C GLN A 171 -14.81 -4.69 -23.73
N GLN A 172 -13.82 -5.58 -23.69
CA GLN A 172 -12.54 -5.42 -24.37
C GLN A 172 -11.88 -6.78 -24.57
N VAL A 173 -11.03 -6.91 -25.59
CA VAL A 173 -10.13 -8.07 -25.71
C VAL A 173 -9.10 -8.04 -24.57
N TRP A 174 -8.90 -9.18 -23.91
CA TRP A 174 -8.02 -9.28 -22.74
C TRP A 174 -6.54 -9.42 -23.14
N VAL A 175 -5.96 -8.30 -23.56
CA VAL A 175 -4.56 -8.20 -23.96
C VAL A 175 -3.95 -6.89 -23.44
N LEU A 176 -2.65 -6.90 -23.20
CA LEU A 176 -1.84 -5.72 -22.91
C LEU A 176 -0.56 -5.78 -23.75
N PRO A 177 -0.04 -4.64 -24.24
CA PRO A 177 1.32 -4.59 -24.77
C PRO A 177 2.32 -5.11 -23.74
N ASN A 178 3.31 -5.89 -24.21
CA ASN A 178 4.26 -6.59 -23.36
C ASN A 178 5.73 -6.30 -23.76
N PHE A 179 6.05 -5.07 -24.15
CA PHE A 179 7.43 -4.60 -24.22
C PHE A 179 8.01 -4.28 -22.83
N SER A 180 7.12 -4.10 -21.84
CA SER A 180 7.46 -4.10 -20.43
C SER A 180 6.32 -4.61 -19.56
N MET A 181 6.68 -5.06 -18.36
CA MET A 181 5.77 -5.56 -17.33
C MET A 181 6.22 -5.07 -15.96
N THR A 182 5.30 -5.02 -14.99
CA THR A 182 5.69 -4.79 -13.61
C THR A 182 6.33 -6.04 -12.99
N ASP A 183 7.13 -5.87 -11.96
CA ASP A 183 7.65 -6.95 -11.12
C ASP A 183 6.53 -7.87 -10.58
N TYR A 184 5.39 -7.29 -10.19
CA TYR A 184 4.19 -8.04 -9.81
C TYR A 184 3.66 -8.92 -10.95
N ALA A 185 3.55 -8.37 -12.17
CA ALA A 185 3.09 -9.12 -13.34
C ALA A 185 4.09 -10.18 -13.83
N ALA A 186 5.37 -10.02 -13.47
CA ALA A 186 6.42 -10.99 -13.77
C ALA A 186 6.43 -12.19 -12.80
N GLN A 187 5.72 -12.11 -11.67
CA GLN A 187 5.77 -13.13 -10.63
C GLN A 187 5.36 -14.53 -11.16
N GLY A 188 6.13 -15.55 -10.76
CA GLY A 188 5.86 -16.95 -11.12
C GLY A 188 6.33 -17.37 -12.52
N LYS A 189 7.08 -16.53 -13.24
CA LYS A 189 7.64 -16.86 -14.56
C LYS A 189 9.17 -17.02 -14.52
N THR A 190 9.68 -18.07 -15.15
CA THR A 190 11.11 -18.23 -15.42
C THR A 190 11.43 -17.73 -16.83
N ARG A 191 12.39 -16.82 -16.97
CA ARG A 191 12.73 -16.14 -18.23
C ARG A 191 14.17 -16.48 -18.64
N PRO A 192 14.38 -17.08 -19.82
CA PRO A 192 15.72 -17.32 -20.36
C PRO A 192 16.51 -16.03 -20.58
N LYS A 193 15.81 -14.98 -21.02
CA LYS A 193 16.34 -13.62 -21.17
C LYS A 193 15.53 -12.70 -20.28
N ASN A 194 16.20 -12.03 -19.34
CA ASN A 194 15.56 -11.23 -18.33
C ASN A 194 16.20 -9.83 -18.31
N VAL A 195 15.48 -8.86 -18.87
CA VAL A 195 15.88 -7.46 -18.90
C VAL A 195 15.14 -6.73 -17.78
N ILE A 196 15.88 -6.04 -16.91
CA ILE A 196 15.34 -5.51 -15.65
C ILE A 196 15.78 -4.07 -15.45
N HIS A 197 14.84 -3.22 -15.05
CA HIS A 197 15.08 -1.84 -14.67
C HIS A 197 14.91 -1.66 -13.15
N LEU A 198 15.97 -1.93 -12.39
CA LEU A 198 15.93 -1.93 -10.91
C LEU A 198 15.78 -0.54 -10.27
N HIS A 199 16.18 0.54 -10.95
CA HIS A 199 16.08 1.90 -10.37
C HIS A 199 14.64 2.33 -10.07
N SER A 200 13.63 1.70 -10.67
CA SER A 200 12.22 1.96 -10.38
C SER A 200 11.61 1.05 -9.31
N CYS A 201 12.40 0.13 -8.76
CA CYS A 201 12.05 -0.77 -7.67
C CYS A 201 12.48 -0.15 -6.33
N PHE A 202 11.68 -0.34 -5.27
CA PHE A 202 11.89 0.36 -3.98
C PHE A 202 12.23 -0.55 -2.80
N SER A 203 12.17 -1.88 -2.98
CA SER A 203 12.43 -2.84 -1.91
C SER A 203 13.33 -3.97 -2.37
N HIS A 204 14.08 -4.58 -1.45
CA HIS A 204 14.86 -5.78 -1.73
C HIS A 204 13.99 -6.92 -2.29
N MET A 205 12.71 -6.99 -1.89
CA MET A 205 11.75 -7.96 -2.42
C MET A 205 11.37 -7.69 -3.88
N SER A 206 11.26 -6.43 -4.28
CA SER A 206 11.04 -6.07 -5.69
C SER A 206 12.28 -6.42 -6.53
N TYR A 207 13.48 -6.12 -6.03
CA TYR A 207 14.75 -6.51 -6.66
C TYR A 207 14.86 -8.03 -6.81
N TYR A 208 14.60 -8.75 -5.71
CA TYR A 208 14.59 -10.21 -5.68
C TYR A 208 13.56 -10.78 -6.65
N THR A 209 12.34 -10.22 -6.68
CA THR A 209 11.27 -10.65 -7.59
C THR A 209 11.68 -10.49 -9.05
N CYS A 210 12.33 -9.39 -9.41
CA CYS A 210 12.81 -9.16 -10.78
C CYS A 210 13.96 -10.10 -11.16
N LEU A 211 15.00 -10.18 -10.34
CA LEU A 211 16.22 -10.93 -10.63
C LEU A 211 15.98 -12.45 -10.54
N SER A 212 15.11 -12.91 -9.65
CA SER A 212 14.78 -14.34 -9.51
C SER A 212 13.92 -14.90 -10.65
N ARG A 213 13.51 -14.08 -11.63
CA ARG A 213 12.93 -14.58 -12.90
C ARG A 213 14.01 -15.10 -13.83
N SER A 214 15.27 -14.72 -13.65
CA SER A 214 16.36 -15.11 -14.54
C SER A 214 16.64 -16.61 -14.47
N ALA A 215 16.71 -17.26 -15.65
CA ALA A 215 17.12 -18.66 -15.75
C ALA A 215 18.65 -18.85 -15.68
N SER A 216 19.43 -17.80 -15.92
CA SER A 216 20.90 -17.79 -15.92
C SER A 216 21.44 -16.37 -15.73
N ALA A 217 22.70 -16.25 -15.30
CA ALA A 217 23.42 -14.98 -15.21
C ALA A 217 23.63 -14.34 -16.58
N ALA A 218 24.05 -15.13 -17.58
CA ALA A 218 24.25 -14.65 -18.96
C ALA A 218 22.97 -14.10 -19.61
N GLY A 219 21.80 -14.64 -19.23
CA GLY A 219 20.51 -14.16 -19.69
C GLY A 219 20.00 -12.92 -18.97
N THR A 220 20.70 -12.42 -17.94
CA THR A 220 20.26 -11.30 -17.10
C THR A 220 20.92 -10.00 -17.53
N ILE A 221 20.12 -8.96 -17.73
CA ILE A 221 20.60 -7.60 -18.03
C ILE A 221 19.91 -6.60 -17.11
N ILE A 222 20.70 -5.79 -16.40
CA ILE A 222 20.22 -4.65 -15.62
C ILE A 222 20.40 -3.37 -16.45
N VAL A 223 19.32 -2.68 -16.79
CA VAL A 223 19.36 -1.57 -17.79
C VAL A 223 20.16 -0.36 -17.29
N GLN A 224 20.11 -0.07 -16.00
CA GLN A 224 20.75 1.10 -15.39
C GLN A 224 21.39 0.74 -14.05
N GLY A 225 22.07 1.71 -13.42
CA GLY A 225 22.53 1.56 -12.05
C GLY A 225 21.38 1.27 -11.09
N PHE A 226 21.69 0.59 -10.00
CA PHE A 226 20.76 0.29 -8.93
C PHE A 226 21.35 0.77 -7.60
N ASP A 227 20.50 1.02 -6.62
CA ASP A 227 20.93 1.44 -5.28
C ASP A 227 21.28 0.20 -4.44
N PRO A 228 22.56 -0.03 -4.10
CA PRO A 228 22.94 -1.19 -3.30
C PRO A 228 22.31 -1.16 -1.89
N SER A 229 22.03 0.03 -1.34
CA SER A 229 21.45 0.15 0.00
C SER A 229 20.09 -0.53 0.10
N VAL A 230 19.34 -0.64 -1.01
CA VAL A 230 18.04 -1.32 -1.06
C VAL A 230 18.18 -2.81 -0.76
N ILE A 231 19.30 -3.45 -1.13
CA ILE A 231 19.53 -4.90 -0.99
C ILE A 231 20.51 -5.26 0.14
N THR A 232 21.00 -4.27 0.89
CA THR A 232 21.90 -4.47 2.05
C THR A 232 21.31 -4.02 3.39
N ARG A 233 20.21 -3.27 3.40
CA ARG A 233 19.61 -2.72 4.62
C ARG A 233 18.83 -3.72 5.49
N GLY A 234 18.83 -5.00 5.13
CA GLY A 234 18.03 -6.04 5.79
C GLY A 234 16.57 -6.10 5.31
N CYS A 235 15.91 -7.21 5.60
CA CYS A 235 14.46 -7.33 5.49
C CYS A 235 13.75 -6.65 6.68
N SER A 236 12.47 -6.30 6.50
CA SER A 236 11.67 -5.68 7.59
C SER A 236 11.58 -6.61 8.79
N GLY A 237 11.44 -6.04 9.99
CA GLY A 237 11.33 -6.80 11.24
C GLY A 237 10.22 -7.86 11.19
N HIS A 238 9.04 -7.49 10.69
CA HIS A 238 7.91 -8.40 10.49
C HIS A 238 8.23 -9.58 9.56
N LEU A 239 8.86 -9.33 8.42
CA LEU A 239 9.19 -10.38 7.47
C LEU A 239 10.33 -11.27 7.99
N ARG A 240 11.30 -10.69 8.70
CA ARG A 240 12.35 -11.44 9.40
C ARG A 240 11.74 -12.36 10.45
N GLN A 241 10.80 -11.86 11.23
CA GLN A 241 10.08 -12.64 12.23
C GLN A 241 9.28 -13.77 11.58
N GLU A 242 8.55 -13.49 10.49
CA GLU A 242 7.81 -14.52 9.75
C GLU A 242 8.75 -15.64 9.25
N PHE A 243 9.91 -15.30 8.70
CA PHE A 243 10.90 -16.31 8.32
C PHE A 243 11.42 -17.11 9.52
N ARG A 244 11.75 -16.47 10.64
CA ARG A 244 12.18 -17.17 11.87
C ARG A 244 11.10 -18.10 12.42
N GLU A 245 9.84 -17.66 12.41
CA GLU A 245 8.69 -18.48 12.78
C GLU A 245 8.55 -19.71 11.87
N HIS A 246 8.78 -19.56 10.56
CA HIS A 246 8.81 -20.69 9.64
C HIS A 246 9.94 -21.68 9.94
N GLU A 247 11.13 -21.20 10.31
CA GLU A 247 12.24 -22.08 10.73
C GLU A 247 11.88 -22.88 12.00
N ILE A 248 11.20 -22.26 12.97
CA ILE A 248 10.71 -22.97 14.15
C ILE A 248 9.67 -24.03 13.76
N LEU A 249 8.73 -23.70 12.86
CA LEU A 249 7.73 -24.67 12.40
C LEU A 249 8.35 -25.84 11.63
N ASP A 250 9.40 -25.59 10.85
CA ASP A 250 10.16 -26.65 10.18
C ASP A 250 10.81 -27.58 11.21
N ASP A 251 11.43 -27.01 12.26
CA ASP A 251 12.06 -27.79 13.33
C ASP A 251 11.05 -28.58 14.18
N ILE A 252 9.88 -27.99 14.48
CA ILE A 252 8.76 -28.70 15.12
C ILE A 252 8.32 -29.88 14.24
N THR A 253 8.18 -29.66 12.94
CA THR A 253 7.74 -30.69 11.98
C THR A 253 8.75 -31.84 11.93
N ARG A 254 10.05 -31.50 11.89
CA ARG A 254 11.15 -32.47 11.94
C ARG A 254 11.13 -33.28 13.23
N LEU A 255 11.08 -32.65 14.40
CA LEU A 255 11.04 -33.34 15.69
C LEU A 255 9.80 -34.22 15.85
N ARG A 256 8.66 -33.78 15.31
CA ARG A 256 7.44 -34.59 15.27
C ARG A 256 7.63 -35.84 14.42
N TYR A 257 8.23 -35.70 13.24
CA TYR A 257 8.53 -36.82 12.34
C TYR A 257 9.52 -37.82 12.97
N GLU A 258 10.52 -37.31 13.68
CA GLU A 258 11.52 -38.13 14.39
C GLU A 258 10.99 -38.74 15.70
N GLY A 259 9.77 -38.41 16.12
CA GLY A 259 9.19 -38.87 17.40
C GLY A 259 9.82 -38.25 18.65
N LEU A 260 10.55 -37.15 18.49
CA LEU A 260 11.28 -36.44 19.56
C LEU A 260 10.53 -35.22 20.11
N LEU A 261 9.42 -34.81 19.47
CA LEU A 261 8.59 -33.71 19.95
C LEU A 261 7.74 -34.16 21.15
N PRO A 262 7.81 -33.47 22.31
CA PRO A 262 6.96 -33.78 23.46
C PRO A 262 5.47 -33.73 23.12
N ASN A 263 4.69 -34.67 23.67
CA ASN A 263 3.22 -34.71 23.50
C ASN A 263 2.52 -33.46 24.03
N SER A 264 3.17 -32.69 24.92
CA SER A 264 2.65 -31.41 25.41
C SER A 264 2.67 -30.29 24.38
N ILE A 265 3.35 -30.47 23.23
CA ILE A 265 3.42 -29.50 22.14
C ILE A 265 2.41 -29.89 21.05
N GLU A 266 1.18 -29.43 21.25
CA GLU A 266 0.05 -29.71 20.37
C GLU A 266 -0.76 -28.44 20.07
N GLY A 267 -1.25 -28.33 18.84
CA GLY A 267 -2.04 -27.19 18.41
C GLY A 267 -2.31 -27.21 16.90
N HIS A 268 -3.40 -26.57 16.50
CA HIS A 268 -3.80 -26.45 15.09
C HIS A 268 -3.39 -25.10 14.46
N ILE A 269 -2.83 -24.18 15.25
CA ILE A 269 -2.53 -22.81 14.84
C ILE A 269 -1.04 -22.53 15.04
N ARG A 270 -0.46 -21.73 14.14
CA ARG A 270 0.95 -21.32 14.17
C ARG A 270 1.38 -20.74 15.53
N ASN A 271 0.62 -19.77 16.06
CA ASN A 271 0.98 -19.06 17.29
C ASN A 271 1.07 -20.00 18.50
N SER A 272 0.09 -20.87 18.70
CA SER A 272 0.07 -21.78 19.85
C SER A 272 1.21 -22.80 19.80
N LEU A 273 1.48 -23.39 18.63
CA LEU A 273 2.57 -24.34 18.43
C LEU A 273 3.94 -23.70 18.69
N ILE A 274 4.23 -22.56 18.04
CA ILE A 274 5.53 -21.89 18.19
C ILE A 274 5.72 -21.46 19.64
N ARG A 275 4.69 -20.92 20.30
CA ARG A 275 4.79 -20.48 21.69
C ARG A 275 5.05 -21.63 22.65
N GLN A 276 4.35 -22.76 22.51
CA GLN A 276 4.62 -23.96 23.30
C GLN A 276 6.04 -24.48 23.06
N TYR A 277 6.51 -24.43 21.82
CA TYR A 277 7.88 -24.79 21.46
C TYR A 277 8.93 -23.87 22.09
N GLN A 278 8.73 -22.55 22.02
CA GLN A 278 9.60 -21.55 22.67
C GLN A 278 9.63 -21.73 24.19
N ASN A 279 8.49 -22.05 24.83
CA ASN A 279 8.46 -22.34 26.27
C ASN A 279 9.22 -23.61 26.64
N TRP A 280 9.31 -24.60 25.73
CA TRP A 280 10.04 -25.84 25.96
C TRP A 280 11.54 -25.71 25.69
N LYS A 281 11.92 -25.15 24.54
CA LYS A 281 13.32 -25.03 24.09
C LYS A 281 14.04 -23.79 24.59
N GLY A 282 13.31 -22.75 25.00
CA GLY A 282 13.85 -21.42 25.27
C GLY A 282 13.79 -20.50 24.05
N THR A 283 13.79 -19.20 24.29
CA THR A 283 13.76 -18.15 23.24
C THR A 283 15.11 -17.94 22.58
N GLU A 284 16.20 -18.38 23.22
CA GLU A 284 17.56 -18.36 22.65
C GLU A 284 17.88 -19.55 21.75
N TYR A 285 17.05 -20.60 21.73
CA TYR A 285 17.31 -21.80 20.92
C TYR A 285 17.16 -21.50 19.42
N VAL A 286 18.19 -21.84 18.65
CA VAL A 286 18.23 -21.69 17.19
C VAL A 286 18.35 -23.08 16.55
N PRO A 287 17.42 -23.50 15.68
CA PRO A 287 17.58 -24.74 14.93
C PRO A 287 18.85 -24.77 14.06
N ASP A 288 19.45 -25.95 13.88
CA ASP A 288 20.76 -26.11 13.23
C ASP A 288 20.80 -25.59 11.78
N LYS A 289 19.67 -25.71 11.05
CA LYS A 289 19.57 -25.41 9.62
C LYS A 289 19.17 -23.96 9.30
N VAL A 290 18.98 -23.12 10.32
CA VAL A 290 18.59 -21.72 10.12
C VAL A 290 19.67 -20.99 9.32
N ASP A 291 19.24 -20.25 8.28
CA ASP A 291 20.14 -19.41 7.49
C ASP A 291 20.85 -18.38 8.38
N ASN A 292 22.16 -18.17 8.20
CA ASN A 292 22.95 -17.23 8.99
C ASN A 292 22.34 -15.82 9.02
N ALA A 293 21.64 -15.38 7.96
CA ALA A 293 20.96 -14.09 7.91
C ALA A 293 19.76 -14.00 8.87
N LEU A 294 19.16 -15.13 9.24
CA LEU A 294 17.99 -15.23 10.11
C LEU A 294 18.32 -15.63 11.55
N LYS A 295 19.52 -16.16 11.82
CA LYS A 295 19.92 -16.60 13.17
C LYS A 295 19.69 -15.52 14.23
N TRP A 296 19.35 -15.97 15.42
CA TRP A 296 19.27 -15.18 16.65
C TRP A 296 20.30 -15.72 17.65
N SER A 297 20.44 -15.10 18.82
CA SER A 297 21.44 -15.51 19.81
C SER A 297 20.97 -15.25 21.23
N SER A 298 21.72 -15.69 22.22
CA SER A 298 21.43 -15.34 23.63
C SER A 298 21.49 -13.83 23.90
N ASN A 299 22.25 -13.06 23.11
CA ASN A 299 22.34 -11.60 23.22
C ASN A 299 21.22 -10.86 22.46
N ASP A 300 20.53 -11.54 21.54
CA ASP A 300 19.42 -11.04 20.73
C ASP A 300 18.45 -12.21 20.48
N PRO A 301 17.70 -12.67 21.50
CA PRO A 301 16.86 -13.86 21.40
C PRO A 301 15.61 -13.58 20.57
N MET A 302 14.96 -14.64 20.07
CA MET A 302 13.68 -14.48 19.39
C MET A 302 12.57 -14.28 20.42
N ASP A 303 11.91 -13.12 20.38
CA ASP A 303 10.84 -12.78 21.32
C ASP A 303 9.80 -13.89 21.47
N LEU A 304 9.38 -14.14 22.71
CA LEU A 304 8.30 -15.06 23.00
C LEU A 304 7.01 -14.54 22.35
N LEU A 305 6.38 -15.37 21.52
CA LEU A 305 5.15 -14.96 20.86
C LEU A 305 4.06 -14.62 21.89
N ARG A 306 3.41 -13.46 21.68
CA ARG A 306 2.27 -13.02 22.49
C ARG A 306 1.12 -14.01 22.35
N ILE A 307 0.40 -14.18 23.46
CA ILE A 307 -0.85 -14.96 23.46
C ILE A 307 -1.86 -14.18 22.63
N ILE A 308 -2.33 -14.77 21.54
CA ILE A 308 -3.45 -14.25 20.77
C ILE A 308 -4.69 -15.00 21.26
N ASN A 309 -5.63 -14.27 21.89
CA ASN A 309 -6.93 -14.82 22.23
C ASN A 309 -7.78 -14.81 20.95
N ASP A 310 -8.11 -16.00 20.46
CA ASP A 310 -8.81 -16.15 19.19
C ASP A 310 -10.20 -15.48 19.20
N SER A 311 -10.54 -14.81 18.09
CA SER A 311 -11.93 -14.53 17.77
C SER A 311 -12.63 -15.85 17.42
N PRO A 312 -13.78 -16.18 18.02
CA PRO A 312 -14.47 -17.43 17.73
C PRO A 312 -14.87 -17.47 16.25
N TRP A 313 -14.32 -18.42 15.50
CA TRP A 313 -14.76 -18.70 14.14
C TRP A 313 -16.22 -19.16 14.17
N GLN A 314 -17.10 -18.42 13.50
CA GLN A 314 -18.50 -18.79 13.33
C GLN A 314 -18.75 -19.19 11.87
N ILE A 315 -19.34 -20.37 11.65
CA ILE A 315 -19.85 -20.75 10.34
C ILE A 315 -21.05 -19.84 10.06
N VAL A 316 -20.92 -18.95 9.07
CA VAL A 316 -22.01 -18.10 8.60
C VAL A 316 -23.10 -19.00 8.03
N LYS A 317 -24.15 -19.28 8.82
CA LYS A 317 -25.36 -19.89 8.31
C LYS A 317 -26.08 -18.82 7.51
N GLN A 318 -26.09 -18.94 6.18
CA GLN A 318 -26.94 -18.12 5.34
C GLN A 318 -28.39 -18.34 5.76
N GLU A 319 -29.00 -17.34 6.40
CA GLU A 319 -30.44 -17.32 6.61
C GLU A 319 -31.11 -17.25 5.25
N LYS A 320 -31.83 -18.32 4.90
CA LYS A 320 -32.71 -18.33 3.74
C LYS A 320 -33.85 -17.35 4.03
N ASN A 321 -33.70 -16.11 3.58
CA ASN A 321 -34.80 -15.15 3.54
C ASN A 321 -35.92 -15.72 2.65
N LYS A 322 -36.97 -16.21 3.31
CA LYS A 322 -38.23 -16.62 2.68
C LYS A 322 -39.02 -15.37 2.29
N ASN A 323 -38.66 -14.73 1.19
CA ASN A 323 -39.63 -13.91 0.46
C ASN A 323 -40.37 -14.82 -0.52
N LYS A 324 -41.53 -15.31 -0.07
CA LYS A 324 -42.57 -15.84 -0.94
C LYS A 324 -43.09 -14.70 -1.80
N ASN A 325 -42.86 -14.77 -3.11
CA ASN A 325 -43.84 -14.29 -4.07
C ASN A 325 -44.02 -15.37 -5.14
N THR A 326 -45.24 -15.85 -5.18
CA THR A 326 -45.78 -16.98 -5.95
C THR A 326 -45.92 -16.64 -7.43
N ALA A 327 -45.40 -17.51 -8.30
CA ALA A 327 -45.99 -17.80 -9.60
C ALA A 327 -45.46 -19.17 -10.13
N ASN A 328 -46.27 -20.20 -9.90
CA ASN A 328 -46.43 -21.49 -10.60
C ASN A 328 -45.49 -21.82 -11.78
N ASN A 329 -44.76 -22.95 -11.76
CA ASN A 329 -45.27 -24.30 -12.09
C ASN A 329 -44.13 -25.34 -12.17
N HIS A 330 -44.41 -26.53 -11.59
CA HIS A 330 -43.84 -27.88 -11.82
C HIS A 330 -42.49 -28.06 -12.55
N PHE A 331 -41.54 -28.77 -11.93
CA PHE A 331 -41.25 -30.17 -12.29
C PHE A 331 -40.49 -30.91 -11.18
N THR A 332 -40.96 -32.15 -10.97
CA THR A 332 -40.53 -33.22 -10.08
C THR A 332 -39.13 -33.73 -10.40
N PHE A 333 -38.26 -33.85 -9.37
CA PHE A 333 -37.03 -34.65 -9.47
C PHE A 333 -37.26 -36.02 -8.81
N VAL A 334 -37.17 -37.07 -9.61
CA VAL A 334 -37.25 -38.49 -9.20
C VAL A 334 -35.81 -39.03 -9.12
N PRO A 335 -35.34 -39.55 -7.97
CA PRO A 335 -34.03 -40.16 -7.87
C PRO A 335 -33.97 -41.49 -8.63
N ALA A 336 -32.81 -41.79 -9.22
CA ALA A 336 -32.58 -43.00 -9.99
C ALA A 336 -32.65 -44.27 -9.11
N VAL A 337 -33.24 -45.33 -9.67
CA VAL A 337 -33.35 -46.66 -9.05
C VAL A 337 -31.94 -47.19 -8.78
N GLY A 338 -31.62 -47.42 -7.50
CA GLY A 338 -30.38 -48.07 -7.06
C GLY A 338 -29.55 -47.32 -6.01
N THR A 339 -29.87 -46.07 -5.67
CA THR A 339 -29.11 -45.33 -4.65
C THR A 339 -29.84 -45.27 -3.31
N ILE A 340 -29.27 -45.90 -2.29
CA ILE A 340 -29.74 -45.85 -0.89
C ILE A 340 -29.22 -44.55 -0.26
N SER A 341 -30.13 -43.67 0.15
CA SER A 341 -29.84 -42.58 1.07
C SER A 341 -29.87 -43.12 2.49
N VAL A 342 -28.71 -43.16 3.16
CA VAL A 342 -28.64 -43.50 4.58
C VAL A 342 -29.17 -42.32 5.38
N VAL A 343 -30.26 -42.60 6.09
CA VAL A 343 -31.04 -41.69 6.89
C VAL A 343 -30.94 -42.14 8.36
N ARG A 344 -30.95 -41.15 9.27
CA ARG A 344 -31.39 -41.18 10.68
C ARG A 344 -30.35 -41.56 11.75
N LYS A 345 -30.05 -40.63 12.68
CA LYS A 345 -30.71 -40.33 14.01
C LYS A 345 -30.13 -41.24 15.10
N ARG A 346 -29.97 -40.90 16.38
CA ARG A 346 -30.45 -39.87 17.35
C ARG A 346 -29.45 -39.95 18.53
N LYS A 347 -29.02 -38.85 19.18
CA LYS A 347 -29.66 -38.16 20.34
C LYS A 347 -29.59 -38.99 21.64
N LEU A 348 -28.90 -38.51 22.69
CA LEU A 348 -29.41 -37.96 23.99
C LEU A 348 -28.41 -38.47 25.07
N ASP A 349 -28.15 -37.90 26.25
CA ASP A 349 -28.45 -36.66 26.98
C ASP A 349 -27.73 -36.77 28.36
N TRP A 350 -27.88 -35.72 29.19
CA TRP A 350 -27.57 -35.57 30.64
C TRP A 350 -26.19 -35.00 31.01
N SER A 351 -26.05 -34.04 31.92
CA SER A 351 -27.02 -33.17 32.63
C SER A 351 -26.25 -32.06 33.39
N ASP A 352 -26.81 -30.86 33.34
CA ASP A 352 -26.86 -29.73 34.29
C ASP A 352 -25.93 -29.55 35.50
N ASN A 353 -25.57 -28.27 35.65
CA ASN A 353 -25.43 -27.45 36.86
C ASN A 353 -24.36 -27.79 37.90
N ASP A 354 -23.31 -26.96 37.96
CA ASP A 354 -23.13 -26.05 39.10
C ASP A 354 -22.01 -25.03 38.82
N ALA A 355 -22.34 -23.76 39.00
CA ALA A 355 -21.40 -22.65 38.95
C ALA A 355 -20.81 -22.37 40.34
N PRO A 356 -19.50 -22.12 40.50
CA PRO A 356 -18.98 -21.42 41.66
C PRO A 356 -18.75 -19.92 41.36
N PRO A 357 -18.84 -19.05 42.38
CA PRO A 357 -19.08 -17.62 42.20
C PRO A 357 -17.80 -16.82 41.87
N ARG A 358 -18.03 -15.74 41.13
CA ARG A 358 -17.08 -14.65 40.84
C ARG A 358 -16.42 -14.14 42.13
N LYS A 359 -15.09 -14.23 42.21
CA LYS A 359 -14.29 -13.38 43.11
C LYS A 359 -13.92 -12.10 42.37
N LYS A 360 -14.52 -10.98 42.81
CA LYS A 360 -14.07 -9.62 42.52
C LYS A 360 -12.66 -9.43 43.12
N LEU A 361 -11.72 -8.92 42.33
CA LEU A 361 -10.53 -8.25 42.86
C LEU A 361 -10.51 -6.81 42.34
N ALA A 362 -10.06 -5.93 43.22
CA ALA A 362 -10.47 -4.56 43.33
C ALA A 362 -9.85 -3.60 42.31
N LYS A 363 -10.59 -2.52 42.07
CA LYS A 363 -10.13 -1.25 41.51
C LYS A 363 -8.84 -0.80 42.22
N PHE A 364 -7.76 -0.65 41.47
CA PHE A 364 -6.79 0.41 41.75
C PHE A 364 -7.32 1.70 41.11
N ILE A 365 -7.88 2.57 41.96
CA ILE A 365 -8.07 3.97 41.62
C ILE A 365 -6.70 4.62 41.80
N SER A 366 -6.00 4.82 40.69
CA SER A 366 -4.98 5.86 40.56
C SER A 366 -5.60 6.97 39.73
N SER A 367 -5.42 8.22 40.15
CA SER A 367 -6.06 9.44 39.66
C SER A 367 -6.25 9.48 38.13
N GLN A 368 -7.49 9.37 37.66
CA GLN A 368 -7.85 9.39 36.24
C GLN A 368 -7.47 10.73 35.59
N ARG A 369 -6.37 10.76 34.84
CA ARG A 369 -6.36 11.53 33.59
C ARG A 369 -7.23 10.74 32.61
N GLN A 370 -8.36 11.30 32.19
CA GLN A 370 -9.22 10.65 31.19
C GLN A 370 -8.42 10.51 29.89
N SER A 371 -8.22 9.28 29.43
CA SER A 371 -7.62 9.00 28.12
C SER A 371 -8.36 9.78 27.02
N PRO A 372 -7.64 10.36 26.04
CA PRO A 372 -8.24 10.87 24.81
C PRO A 372 -9.12 9.81 24.13
N LEU A 373 -10.16 10.27 23.44
CA LEU A 373 -11.05 9.39 22.67
C LEU A 373 -10.43 9.16 21.29
N GLY A 374 -10.42 7.91 20.85
CA GLY A 374 -9.94 7.46 19.55
C GLY A 374 -11.07 6.93 18.65
N LEU A 375 -10.76 6.71 17.38
CA LEU A 375 -11.68 6.13 16.38
C LEU A 375 -11.43 4.63 16.20
N ILE A 376 -12.50 3.82 16.17
CA ILE A 376 -12.39 2.39 15.86
C ILE A 376 -12.20 2.18 14.35
N TRP A 377 -11.20 1.39 13.97
CA TRP A 377 -10.91 1.10 12.56
C TRP A 377 -12.03 0.30 11.88
N ASP A 378 -12.43 0.76 10.71
CA ASP A 378 -13.36 0.09 9.82
C ASP A 378 -12.59 -0.80 8.83
N SER A 379 -12.71 -2.12 9.02
CA SER A 379 -12.07 -3.12 8.16
C SER A 379 -12.72 -3.29 6.79
N HIS A 380 -13.97 -2.84 6.60
CA HIS A 380 -14.68 -2.98 5.32
C HIS A 380 -14.26 -1.91 4.34
N ASP A 381 -14.13 -0.68 4.82
CA ASP A 381 -13.76 0.45 3.99
C ASP A 381 -12.35 0.98 4.29
N TYR A 382 -11.53 0.36 5.14
CA TYR A 382 -10.15 0.82 5.47
C TYR A 382 -10.09 2.30 5.89
N SER A 383 -10.58 2.61 7.09
CA SER A 383 -10.68 3.99 7.58
C SER A 383 -9.42 4.60 8.19
N CYS A 384 -8.30 3.87 8.26
CA CYS A 384 -7.13 4.23 9.10
C CYS A 384 -6.58 5.66 8.88
N SER A 385 -6.62 6.17 7.64
CA SER A 385 -6.23 7.56 7.33
C SER A 385 -7.14 8.58 8.01
N TYR A 386 -8.46 8.32 8.00
CA TYR A 386 -9.46 9.14 8.67
C TYR A 386 -9.36 9.00 10.18
N ASP A 387 -9.15 7.78 10.68
CA ASP A 387 -9.07 7.49 12.11
C ASP A 387 -7.91 8.24 12.76
N SER A 388 -6.74 8.17 12.13
CA SER A 388 -5.53 8.82 12.62
C SER A 388 -5.66 10.35 12.62
N PHE A 389 -6.18 10.92 11.54
CA PHE A 389 -6.31 12.38 11.40
C PHE A 389 -7.45 12.95 12.25
N PHE A 390 -8.66 12.37 12.18
CA PHE A 390 -9.83 12.88 12.90
C PHE A 390 -9.72 12.67 14.40
N THR A 391 -9.01 11.65 14.88
CA THR A 391 -8.70 11.51 16.32
C THR A 391 -7.89 12.70 16.82
N ILE A 392 -6.89 13.18 16.07
CA ILE A 392 -6.12 14.37 16.45
C ILE A 392 -7.01 15.61 16.44
N ILE A 393 -7.75 15.84 15.35
CA ILE A 393 -8.63 17.02 15.22
C ILE A 393 -9.73 17.04 16.29
N TYR A 394 -10.33 15.89 16.61
CA TYR A 394 -11.33 15.77 17.67
C TYR A 394 -10.75 16.14 19.03
N ASN A 395 -9.56 15.65 19.39
CA ASN A 395 -8.97 15.95 20.68
C ASN A 395 -8.48 17.41 20.77
N ILE A 396 -8.01 18.00 19.65
CA ILE A 396 -7.80 19.46 19.58
C ILE A 396 -9.11 20.20 19.86
N TRP A 397 -10.21 19.81 19.21
CA TRP A 397 -11.51 20.43 19.41
C TRP A 397 -12.04 20.26 20.85
N LYS A 398 -11.92 19.07 21.42
CA LYS A 398 -12.41 18.72 22.76
C LYS A 398 -11.74 19.53 23.86
N ASP A 399 -10.49 19.96 23.68
CA ASP A 399 -9.79 20.81 24.64
C ASP A 399 -10.50 22.13 24.90
N ASN A 400 -11.10 22.74 23.87
CA ASN A 400 -11.91 23.94 23.98
C ASN A 400 -12.94 23.98 22.82
N PRO A 401 -14.10 23.32 22.98
CA PRO A 401 -15.07 23.15 21.90
C PRO A 401 -15.56 24.45 21.30
N GLU A 402 -15.76 25.50 22.11
CA GLU A 402 -16.23 26.80 21.64
C GLU A 402 -15.20 27.45 20.71
N LYS A 403 -13.97 27.63 21.21
CA LYS A 403 -12.87 28.24 20.45
C LYS A 403 -12.53 27.45 19.19
N TRP A 404 -12.49 26.12 19.27
CA TRP A 404 -12.11 25.30 18.14
C TRP A 404 -13.21 25.08 17.12
N THR A 405 -14.47 25.22 17.52
CA THR A 405 -15.57 25.33 16.55
C THR A 405 -15.35 26.56 15.68
N GLU A 406 -15.13 27.73 16.28
CA GLU A 406 -14.88 28.97 15.54
C GLU A 406 -13.62 28.87 14.67
N ASN A 407 -12.49 28.45 15.24
CA ASN A 407 -11.21 28.36 14.52
C ASN A 407 -11.29 27.41 13.32
N LEU A 408 -11.88 26.21 13.46
CA LEU A 408 -11.96 25.24 12.36
C LEU A 408 -13.00 25.66 11.32
N GLN A 409 -14.09 26.32 11.71
CA GLN A 409 -15.08 26.84 10.77
C GLN A 409 -14.57 28.06 10.00
N SER A 410 -13.66 28.85 10.57
CA SER A 410 -13.01 29.99 9.89
C SER A 410 -12.14 29.61 8.69
N ILE A 411 -11.82 28.31 8.51
CA ILE A 411 -11.15 27.80 7.31
C ILE A 411 -12.13 27.76 6.12
N GLU A 412 -13.44 27.85 6.36
CA GLU A 412 -14.48 27.89 5.33
C GLU A 412 -14.47 26.66 4.41
N ASN A 413 -14.15 25.49 4.97
CA ASN A 413 -14.17 24.22 4.26
C ASN A 413 -15.46 23.42 4.59
N THR A 414 -16.13 22.92 3.56
CA THR A 414 -17.40 22.18 3.73
C THR A 414 -17.24 20.85 4.48
N TYR A 415 -16.15 20.12 4.22
CA TYR A 415 -15.90 18.81 4.87
C TYR A 415 -15.48 18.98 6.32
N LEU A 416 -14.63 19.96 6.61
CA LEU A 416 -14.24 20.31 7.98
C LEU A 416 -15.43 20.85 8.79
N SER A 417 -16.26 21.68 8.18
CA SER A 417 -17.49 22.17 8.83
C SER A 417 -18.45 21.02 9.16
N LEU A 418 -18.56 20.02 8.27
CA LEU A 418 -19.35 18.82 8.53
C LEU A 418 -18.79 18.00 9.70
N LEU A 419 -17.46 17.86 9.78
CA LEU A 419 -16.76 17.18 10.87
C LEU A 419 -17.04 17.88 12.22
N VAL A 420 -16.85 19.20 12.28
CA VAL A 420 -17.07 20.01 13.50
C VAL A 420 -18.54 19.97 13.95
N LYS A 421 -19.48 20.10 13.02
CA LYS A 421 -20.92 19.97 13.33
C LYS A 421 -21.23 18.60 13.93
N GLY A 422 -20.63 17.54 13.39
CA GLY A 422 -20.76 16.19 13.94
C GLY A 422 -20.24 16.10 15.37
N PHE A 423 -19.08 16.71 15.67
CA PHE A 423 -18.53 16.75 17.04
C PHE A 423 -19.48 17.42 18.04
N GLN A 424 -20.11 18.53 17.66
CA GLN A 424 -21.09 19.23 18.50
C GLN A 424 -22.33 18.36 18.80
N CYS A 425 -22.68 17.43 17.90
CA CYS A 425 -23.82 16.53 18.05
C CYS A 425 -23.52 15.23 18.82
N MET A 426 -22.29 15.02 19.30
CA MET A 426 -21.87 13.79 20.01
C MET A 426 -22.46 13.59 21.41
N ASN A 427 -23.36 14.46 21.88
CA ASN A 427 -23.98 14.39 23.21
C ASN A 427 -25.15 13.37 23.33
N GLY A 428 -25.05 12.21 22.67
CA GLY A 428 -25.92 11.04 22.92
C GLY A 428 -26.55 10.37 21.69
N ASN A 429 -26.52 10.99 20.51
CA ASN A 429 -27.19 10.46 19.29
C ASN A 429 -26.23 10.02 18.17
N GLN A 430 -24.94 10.36 18.24
CA GLN A 430 -23.96 10.05 17.20
C GLN A 430 -22.62 9.64 17.81
N THR A 431 -22.01 8.58 17.26
CA THR A 431 -20.65 8.16 17.61
C THR A 431 -19.62 8.89 16.76
N LEU A 432 -18.36 8.91 17.20
CA LEU A 432 -17.27 9.52 16.45
C LEU A 432 -17.10 8.85 15.07
N GLU A 433 -17.34 7.54 14.99
CA GLU A 433 -17.32 6.76 13.75
C GLU A 433 -18.45 7.18 12.79
N SER A 434 -19.64 7.48 13.31
CA SER A 434 -20.76 7.98 12.49
C SER A 434 -20.44 9.35 11.88
N VAL A 435 -19.82 10.23 12.66
CA VAL A 435 -19.34 11.54 12.20
C VAL A 435 -18.26 11.36 11.13
N ARG A 436 -17.26 10.50 11.38
CA ARG A 436 -16.22 10.15 10.41
C ARG A 436 -16.83 9.65 9.10
N ASN A 437 -17.76 8.70 9.18
CA ASN A 437 -18.39 8.08 8.02
C ASN A 437 -19.20 9.10 7.20
N SER A 438 -19.87 10.05 7.87
CA SER A 438 -20.60 11.13 7.18
C SER A 438 -19.69 12.03 6.35
N VAL A 439 -18.53 12.41 6.89
CA VAL A 439 -17.51 13.20 6.16
C VAL A 439 -16.92 12.39 5.03
N ARG A 440 -16.63 11.12 5.30
CA ARG A 440 -16.05 10.18 4.34
C ARG A 440 -16.97 9.93 3.14
N GLU A 441 -18.25 9.71 3.36
CA GLU A 441 -19.26 9.59 2.29
C GLU A 441 -19.32 10.85 1.43
N LYS A 442 -19.26 12.03 2.05
CA LYS A 442 -19.27 13.31 1.33
C LYS A 442 -18.02 13.51 0.50
N LEU A 443 -16.84 13.19 1.03
CA LEU A 443 -15.56 13.23 0.31
C LEU A 443 -15.55 12.23 -0.85
N HIS A 444 -16.01 11.01 -0.62
CA HIS A 444 -16.10 9.97 -1.64
C HIS A 444 -17.06 10.35 -2.77
N LYS A 445 -18.24 10.90 -2.44
CA LYS A 445 -19.22 11.36 -3.42
C LYS A 445 -18.64 12.41 -4.36
N ASN A 446 -17.79 13.30 -3.85
CA ASN A 446 -17.22 14.39 -4.62
C ASN A 446 -15.91 14.00 -5.33
N TYR A 447 -15.08 13.14 -4.72
CA TYR A 447 -13.78 12.70 -5.25
C TYR A 447 -13.57 11.19 -5.05
N PRO A 448 -14.31 10.32 -5.77
CA PRO A 448 -14.32 8.88 -5.51
C PRO A 448 -12.99 8.17 -5.82
N THR A 449 -12.14 8.77 -6.67
CA THR A 449 -10.81 8.25 -6.99
C THR A 449 -9.76 8.57 -5.93
N ILE A 450 -9.91 9.72 -5.26
CA ILE A 450 -8.98 10.19 -4.22
C ILE A 450 -9.36 9.60 -2.86
N PHE A 451 -10.66 9.52 -2.60
CA PHE A 451 -11.24 9.00 -1.36
C PHE A 451 -12.11 7.76 -1.67
N PRO A 452 -11.52 6.61 -2.01
CA PRO A 452 -12.28 5.41 -2.32
C PRO A 452 -12.99 4.80 -1.09
N LEU A 453 -14.03 4.02 -1.37
CA LEU A 453 -14.63 3.06 -0.42
C LEU A 453 -14.12 1.65 -0.74
N GLY A 454 -14.19 0.75 0.23
CA GLY A 454 -13.63 -0.60 0.18
C GLY A 454 -12.14 -0.67 0.55
N HIS A 455 -11.46 -1.72 0.11
CA HIS A 455 -10.07 -2.03 0.51
C HIS A 455 -8.99 -1.23 -0.26
N ALA A 456 -9.33 -0.03 -0.74
CA ALA A 456 -8.38 0.86 -1.39
C ALA A 456 -7.91 1.91 -0.38
N GLY A 457 -6.59 2.02 -0.18
CA GLY A 457 -6.01 2.97 0.75
C GLY A 457 -6.27 4.43 0.33
N THR A 458 -6.41 5.30 1.33
CA THR A 458 -6.54 6.75 1.16
C THR A 458 -5.27 7.44 1.66
N SER A 459 -4.72 8.38 0.89
CA SER A 459 -3.59 9.19 1.36
C SER A 459 -4.04 10.16 2.45
N VAL A 460 -3.40 10.08 3.62
CA VAL A 460 -3.68 11.01 4.72
C VAL A 460 -3.23 12.45 4.41
N GLY A 461 -2.18 12.63 3.59
CA GLY A 461 -1.76 13.95 3.10
C GLY A 461 -2.81 14.59 2.19
N GLN A 462 -3.37 13.80 1.26
CA GLN A 462 -4.52 14.26 0.44
C GLN A 462 -5.75 14.55 1.30
N LEU A 463 -6.03 13.72 2.30
CA LEU A 463 -7.12 13.99 3.24
C LEU A 463 -6.92 15.32 3.97
N ALA A 464 -5.74 15.57 4.53
CA ALA A 464 -5.42 16.83 5.18
C ALA A 464 -5.55 18.03 4.23
N TYR A 465 -5.02 17.90 3.00
CA TYR A 465 -5.14 18.93 1.96
C TYR A 465 -6.61 19.29 1.67
N TYR A 466 -7.47 18.31 1.39
CA TYR A 466 -8.88 18.57 1.07
C TYR A 466 -9.71 19.06 2.27
N MET A 467 -9.34 18.66 3.49
CA MET A 467 -9.98 19.12 4.73
C MET A 467 -9.59 20.55 5.11
N LEU A 468 -8.36 20.98 4.77
CA LEU A 468 -7.79 22.27 5.18
C LEU A 468 -7.62 23.26 4.03
N LYS A 469 -8.22 22.99 2.87
CA LYS A 469 -8.27 23.91 1.73
C LYS A 469 -9.48 24.84 1.85
N PRO A 470 -9.28 26.16 1.96
CA PRO A 470 -10.39 27.13 1.97
C PRO A 470 -11.04 27.24 0.58
N ILE A 471 -12.23 27.85 0.55
CA ILE A 471 -12.94 28.14 -0.69
C ILE A 471 -12.42 29.43 -1.35
N ASP A 472 -12.07 30.43 -0.53
CA ASP A 472 -11.59 31.74 -0.98
C ASP A 472 -10.08 31.94 -0.77
N TYR A 473 -9.55 33.01 -1.37
CA TYR A 473 -8.13 33.38 -1.31
C TYR A 473 -7.67 33.63 0.13
N ASN A 474 -6.59 32.98 0.52
CA ASN A 474 -6.03 33.08 1.88
C ASN A 474 -4.52 33.28 1.90
N ALA A 475 -3.89 33.34 0.73
CA ALA A 475 -2.47 33.56 0.55
C ALA A 475 -2.22 34.46 -0.66
N THR A 476 -1.05 35.07 -0.70
CA THR A 476 -0.50 35.69 -1.89
C THR A 476 0.72 34.91 -2.35
N SER A 477 0.99 34.98 -3.65
CA SER A 477 2.18 34.40 -4.23
C SER A 477 2.86 35.35 -5.20
N GLN A 478 4.19 35.30 -5.21
CA GLN A 478 5.02 36.15 -6.05
C GLN A 478 6.20 35.34 -6.58
N ALA A 479 6.48 35.43 -7.88
CA ALA A 479 7.67 34.82 -8.46
C ALA A 479 8.84 35.80 -8.41
N VAL A 480 9.94 35.39 -7.77
CA VAL A 480 11.13 36.20 -7.58
C VAL A 480 12.32 35.50 -8.23
N CYS A 481 13.17 36.26 -8.93
CA CYS A 481 14.40 35.70 -9.48
C CYS A 481 15.40 35.36 -8.37
N SER A 482 15.99 34.18 -8.43
CA SER A 482 17.01 33.74 -7.46
C SER A 482 18.34 34.52 -7.50
N LYS A 483 18.56 35.39 -8.49
CA LYS A 483 19.83 36.11 -8.67
C LYS A 483 19.74 37.62 -8.85
N CYS A 484 18.69 38.14 -9.48
CA CYS A 484 18.50 39.58 -9.66
C CYS A 484 17.22 40.06 -8.97
N ASN A 485 17.02 41.37 -8.89
CA ASN A 485 15.85 41.97 -8.26
C ASN A 485 14.60 41.95 -9.15
N ASN A 486 14.53 41.04 -10.13
CA ASN A 486 13.34 40.90 -10.96
C ASN A 486 12.29 40.09 -10.21
N GLU A 487 11.11 40.66 -10.07
CA GLU A 487 9.96 40.07 -9.42
C GLU A 487 8.71 40.26 -10.29
N ASP A 488 7.87 39.24 -10.31
CA ASP A 488 6.56 39.33 -10.94
C ASP A 488 5.57 40.04 -10.00
N MET A 489 4.40 40.42 -10.54
CA MET A 489 3.31 40.94 -9.72
C MET A 489 2.84 39.88 -8.72
N GLU A 490 2.48 40.35 -7.53
CA GLU A 490 1.84 39.53 -6.49
C GLU A 490 0.43 39.11 -6.92
N VAL A 491 0.08 37.84 -6.71
CA VAL A 491 -1.20 37.27 -7.12
C VAL A 491 -1.85 36.56 -5.92
N ASP A 492 -3.13 36.82 -5.70
CA ASP A 492 -3.94 36.10 -4.70
C ASP A 492 -4.07 34.61 -5.08
N GLU A 493 -3.89 33.73 -4.10
CA GLU A 493 -3.94 32.28 -4.28
C GLU A 493 -4.71 31.59 -3.13
N ILE A 494 -5.35 30.48 -3.47
CA ILE A 494 -5.95 29.56 -2.49
C ILE A 494 -4.89 28.53 -2.13
N HIS A 495 -4.37 28.62 -0.90
CA HIS A 495 -3.35 27.72 -0.39
C HIS A 495 -3.87 26.96 0.83
N ALA A 496 -3.88 25.62 0.77
CA ALA A 496 -4.36 24.81 1.89
C ALA A 496 -3.48 25.02 3.13
N TYR A 497 -4.04 24.90 4.33
CA TYR A 497 -3.26 24.87 5.59
C TYR A 497 -2.59 23.50 5.81
N SER A 498 -2.14 22.89 4.73
CA SER A 498 -1.40 21.63 4.66
C SER A 498 -0.24 21.83 3.68
N VAL A 499 0.98 21.81 4.19
CA VAL A 499 2.19 22.14 3.43
C VAL A 499 2.95 20.86 3.09
N HIS A 500 3.26 20.68 1.81
CA HIS A 500 4.06 19.56 1.32
C HIS A 500 5.47 20.04 0.95
N THR A 501 6.47 19.61 1.71
CA THR A 501 7.80 20.27 1.73
C THR A 501 8.87 19.54 0.93
N ALA A 502 8.49 18.76 -0.08
CA ALA A 502 9.41 17.96 -0.91
C ALA A 502 10.44 18.77 -1.74
N SER A 503 10.44 20.09 -1.65
CA SER A 503 11.31 20.98 -2.44
C SER A 503 12.39 21.71 -1.62
N ILE A 504 12.39 21.61 -0.29
CA ILE A 504 13.34 22.35 0.58
C ILE A 504 14.46 21.41 1.03
N SER A 505 15.44 21.19 0.16
CA SER A 505 16.58 20.26 0.41
C SER A 505 17.56 20.71 1.51
N THR A 506 17.40 21.91 2.07
CA THR A 506 18.32 22.54 3.02
C THR A 506 17.73 22.77 4.42
N ALA A 507 16.48 22.38 4.66
CA ALA A 507 15.83 22.56 5.97
C ALA A 507 16.42 21.61 7.02
N SER A 508 16.74 22.16 8.20
CA SER A 508 17.27 21.43 9.36
C SER A 508 16.16 21.04 10.35
N SER A 509 15.08 21.82 10.40
CA SER A 509 13.94 21.61 11.28
C SER A 509 12.61 22.00 10.61
N THR A 510 11.47 21.63 11.21
CA THR A 510 10.15 22.07 10.72
C THR A 510 9.91 23.58 10.83
N GLN A 511 10.67 24.30 11.66
CA GLN A 511 10.63 25.77 11.70
C GLN A 511 11.09 26.38 10.37
N ASP A 512 12.02 25.74 9.67
CA ASP A 512 12.58 26.21 8.39
C ASP A 512 11.57 26.10 7.24
N TRP A 513 10.42 25.47 7.47
CA TRP A 513 9.38 25.27 6.45
C TRP A 513 8.27 26.30 6.47
N VAL A 514 8.28 27.20 7.44
CA VAL A 514 7.12 28.04 7.76
C VAL A 514 7.26 29.48 7.28
N ASP A 515 8.48 29.92 6.96
CA ASP A 515 8.71 31.26 6.42
C ASP A 515 10.11 31.41 5.77
N PRO A 516 10.22 31.84 4.49
CA PRO A 516 9.20 31.90 3.44
C PRO A 516 8.99 30.55 2.72
N PHE A 517 7.76 30.28 2.25
CA PHE A 517 7.44 29.08 1.46
C PHE A 517 7.98 29.22 0.03
N GLU A 518 9.22 28.78 -0.18
CA GLU A 518 9.90 28.81 -1.47
C GLU A 518 9.62 27.55 -2.30
N HIS A 519 9.05 27.74 -3.49
CA HIS A 519 8.80 26.68 -4.44
C HIS A 519 9.58 26.96 -5.74
N PRO A 520 10.53 26.10 -6.15
CA PRO A 520 11.14 26.22 -7.46
C PRO A 520 10.07 26.14 -8.54
N ILE A 521 10.05 27.11 -9.45
CA ILE A 521 9.15 27.09 -10.60
C ILE A 521 9.96 26.89 -11.88
N GLY A 522 9.36 26.23 -12.88
CA GLY A 522 10.01 25.97 -14.17
C GLY A 522 10.22 27.22 -15.06
N GLN A 523 10.05 28.42 -14.49
CA GLN A 523 10.22 29.69 -15.17
C GLN A 523 11.66 30.19 -15.02
N ILE A 524 12.15 30.84 -16.08
CA ILE A 524 13.45 31.50 -16.12
C ILE A 524 13.23 33.01 -16.16
N CYS A 525 14.02 33.74 -15.40
CA CYS A 525 14.01 35.19 -15.41
C CYS A 525 14.40 35.71 -16.80
N GLN A 526 13.60 36.62 -17.37
CA GLN A 526 13.87 37.16 -18.70
C GLN A 526 15.07 38.12 -18.75
N GLU A 527 15.43 38.72 -17.60
CA GLU A 527 16.56 39.65 -17.47
C GLU A 527 17.91 38.91 -17.39
N CYS A 528 18.01 37.86 -16.57
CA CYS A 528 19.30 37.22 -16.25
C CYS A 528 19.34 35.70 -16.50
N LEU A 529 18.28 35.13 -17.09
CA LEU A 529 18.13 33.71 -17.45
C LEU A 529 18.28 32.73 -16.27
N SER A 530 18.25 33.22 -15.03
CA SER A 530 18.34 32.39 -13.83
C SER A 530 16.98 31.85 -13.41
N PRO A 531 16.93 30.69 -12.72
CA PRO A 531 15.67 30.12 -12.24
C PRO A 531 14.91 31.09 -11.34
N MET A 532 13.59 31.08 -11.47
CA MET A 532 12.70 31.81 -10.56
C MET A 532 12.18 30.89 -9.45
N VAL A 533 11.88 31.49 -8.30
CA VAL A 533 11.33 30.84 -7.12
C VAL A 533 10.00 31.52 -6.79
N LYS A 534 8.96 30.72 -6.58
CA LYS A 534 7.66 31.21 -6.14
C LYS A 534 7.64 31.29 -4.61
N HIS A 535 7.46 32.48 -4.09
CA HIS A 535 7.27 32.75 -2.68
C HIS A 535 5.77 32.78 -2.40
N VAL A 536 5.30 31.97 -1.45
CA VAL A 536 3.90 31.98 -1.01
C VAL A 536 3.84 32.51 0.43
N LYS A 537 2.88 33.38 0.73
CA LYS A 537 2.67 33.97 2.06
C LYS A 537 1.19 33.92 2.42
N TYR A 538 0.85 33.46 3.62
CA TYR A 538 -0.53 33.51 4.08
C TYR A 538 -0.92 34.94 4.49
N ASN A 539 -2.13 35.35 4.14
CA ASN A 539 -2.68 36.68 4.48
C ASN A 539 -2.96 36.80 5.98
N HIS A 540 -3.25 35.66 6.62
CA HIS A 540 -3.52 35.54 8.05
C HIS A 540 -2.77 34.35 8.65
N ILE A 541 -2.43 34.45 9.93
CA ILE A 541 -1.73 33.38 10.63
C ILE A 541 -2.67 32.17 10.79
N PRO A 542 -2.30 30.98 10.29
CA PRO A 542 -3.10 29.78 10.44
C PRO A 542 -3.39 29.45 11.90
N LYS A 543 -4.62 29.03 12.22
CA LYS A 543 -4.97 28.51 13.56
C LYS A 543 -4.51 27.06 13.76
N THR A 544 -4.49 26.31 12.66
CA THR A 544 -4.00 24.94 12.55
C THR A 544 -3.19 24.85 11.27
N LEU A 545 -2.09 24.09 11.30
CA LEU A 545 -1.24 23.82 10.14
C LEU A 545 -0.85 22.34 10.15
N VAL A 546 -0.88 21.71 8.99
CA VAL A 546 -0.37 20.35 8.81
C VAL A 546 0.89 20.39 7.96
N LEU A 547 1.94 19.71 8.41
CA LEU A 547 3.19 19.56 7.69
C LEU A 547 3.33 18.11 7.23
N GLU A 548 3.39 17.90 5.92
CA GLU A 548 3.65 16.60 5.31
C GLU A 548 5.16 16.38 5.19
N TYR A 549 5.65 15.33 5.85
CA TYR A 549 7.08 15.09 5.95
C TYR A 549 7.63 14.43 4.68
N PRO A 550 8.71 14.98 4.09
CA PRO A 550 9.53 14.24 3.15
C PRO A 550 10.26 13.13 3.92
N HIS A 551 10.67 12.08 3.21
CA HIS A 551 11.47 10.98 3.78
C HIS A 551 12.94 11.42 4.04
N THR A 552 13.13 12.60 4.64
CA THR A 552 14.40 13.29 4.89
C THR A 552 14.66 13.46 6.38
N ASN A 553 15.92 13.45 6.80
CA ASN A 553 16.31 13.51 8.20
C ASN A 553 16.29 14.95 8.76
N ILE A 554 15.10 15.47 9.09
CA ILE A 554 14.90 16.81 9.67
C ILE A 554 14.46 16.73 11.12
N GLU A 555 14.63 17.77 11.92
CA GLU A 555 14.10 17.81 13.29
C GLU A 555 12.62 18.20 13.36
N THR A 556 11.82 17.45 14.12
CA THR A 556 10.41 17.76 14.43
C THR A 556 10.36 18.80 15.54
N SER A 557 10.23 20.09 15.21
CA SER A 557 10.12 21.13 16.23
C SER A 557 8.83 20.99 17.05
N HIS A 558 8.91 21.04 18.38
CA HIS A 558 7.72 21.02 19.25
C HIS A 558 6.85 22.27 19.10
N GLN A 559 7.44 23.36 18.64
CA GLN A 559 6.82 24.66 18.46
C GLN A 559 7.36 25.29 17.17
N ILE A 560 6.47 25.92 16.42
CA ILE A 560 6.79 26.66 15.21
C ILE A 560 6.28 28.09 15.36
N LYS A 561 7.14 29.06 15.08
CA LYS A 561 6.83 30.49 15.11
C LYS A 561 6.49 30.97 13.71
N PHE A 562 5.33 31.60 13.57
CA PHE A 562 4.89 32.34 12.39
C PHE A 562 5.05 33.83 12.64
N VAL A 563 5.59 34.56 11.66
CA VAL A 563 5.64 36.02 11.68
C VAL A 563 4.83 36.55 10.50
N VAL A 564 3.71 37.20 10.77
CA VAL A 564 2.90 37.85 9.73
C VAL A 564 2.65 39.29 10.15
N ASN A 565 3.00 40.25 9.30
CA ASN A 565 2.84 41.68 9.54
C ASN A 565 3.45 42.16 10.88
N GLY A 566 4.63 41.64 11.23
CA GLY A 566 5.35 41.99 12.46
C GLY A 566 4.78 41.37 13.76
N LYS A 567 3.71 40.59 13.69
CA LYS A 567 3.17 39.83 14.84
C LYS A 567 3.69 38.40 14.80
N SER A 568 4.32 37.96 15.90
CA SER A 568 4.75 36.57 16.07
C SER A 568 3.71 35.78 16.84
N ILE A 569 3.25 34.67 16.26
CA ILE A 569 2.37 33.69 16.93
C ILE A 569 3.03 32.32 16.81
N SER A 570 2.88 31.50 17.84
CA SER A 570 3.39 30.14 17.86
C SER A 570 2.29 29.11 17.68
N LEU A 571 2.56 28.11 16.85
CA LEU A 571 1.82 26.86 16.78
C LEU A 571 2.61 25.78 17.52
N TYR A 572 1.90 24.93 18.24
CA TYR A 572 2.47 23.84 19.03
C TYR A 572 2.12 22.52 18.40
N LEU A 573 3.02 21.54 18.48
CA LEU A 573 2.79 20.20 17.98
C LEU A 573 1.67 19.52 18.79
N ARG A 574 0.59 19.14 18.11
CA ARG A 574 -0.64 18.61 18.71
C ARG A 574 -0.96 17.18 18.30
N GLY A 575 -0.37 16.71 17.22
CA GLY A 575 -0.45 15.32 16.84
C GLY A 575 0.53 14.93 15.77
N ILE A 576 0.80 13.63 15.70
CA ILE A 576 1.72 13.03 14.74
C ILE A 576 1.02 11.83 14.12
N ILE A 577 1.12 11.67 12.81
CA ILE A 577 0.57 10.51 12.10
C ILE A 577 1.74 9.73 11.51
N TYR A 578 1.72 8.43 11.76
CA TYR A 578 2.71 7.48 11.32
C TYR A 578 2.11 6.54 10.27
N HIS A 579 2.93 6.08 9.34
CA HIS A 579 2.54 5.14 8.30
C HIS A 579 3.55 4.00 8.19
N GLY A 580 3.05 2.78 8.17
CA GLY A 580 3.80 1.57 7.89
C GLY A 580 2.85 0.40 7.73
N ASP A 581 3.27 -0.62 6.99
CA ASP A 581 2.48 -1.83 6.72
C ASP A 581 1.05 -1.55 6.17
N ASN A 582 0.91 -0.52 5.31
CA ASN A 582 -0.35 -0.03 4.75
C ASN A 582 -1.40 0.37 5.82
N HIS A 583 -0.96 0.78 7.01
CA HIS A 583 -1.84 1.18 8.11
C HIS A 583 -1.35 2.46 8.79
N PHE A 584 -2.23 3.44 8.95
CA PHE A 584 -1.92 4.69 9.66
C PHE A 584 -2.24 4.56 11.16
N THR A 585 -1.38 5.14 11.98
CA THR A 585 -1.56 5.30 13.44
C THR A 585 -1.22 6.72 13.85
N SER A 586 -1.61 7.15 15.04
CA SER A 586 -1.33 8.51 15.49
C SER A 586 -0.86 8.60 16.93
N ARG A 587 -0.18 9.70 17.24
CA ARG A 587 0.01 10.21 18.59
C ARG A 587 -0.77 11.50 18.73
N VAL A 588 -1.54 11.60 19.80
CA VAL A 588 -2.23 12.82 20.22
C VAL A 588 -1.44 13.47 21.34
N ILE A 589 -1.21 14.77 21.25
CA ILE A 589 -0.43 15.53 22.22
C ILE A 589 -1.35 16.57 22.88
N SER A 590 -1.42 16.52 24.21
CA SER A 590 -2.21 17.46 25.03
C SER A 590 -1.55 18.83 25.16
N ARG A 591 -2.22 19.82 25.79
CA ARG A 591 -1.65 21.16 26.02
C ARG A 591 -0.45 21.11 26.95
N GLU A 592 -0.46 20.15 27.88
CA GLU A 592 0.58 19.92 28.88
C GLU A 592 1.77 19.11 28.30
N GLY A 593 1.68 18.69 27.04
CA GLY A 593 2.72 17.89 26.38
C GLY A 593 2.67 16.39 26.69
N GLN A 594 1.61 15.88 27.32
CA GLN A 594 1.37 14.44 27.44
C GLN A 594 1.03 13.84 26.08
N ILE A 595 1.69 12.72 25.74
CA ILE A 595 1.53 11.99 24.49
C ILE A 595 0.66 10.75 24.71
N TRP A 596 -0.24 10.50 23.76
CA TRP A 596 -1.10 9.33 23.73
C TRP A 596 -1.07 8.66 22.36
N TYR A 597 -0.66 7.40 22.30
CA TYR A 597 -0.67 6.58 21.09
C TYR A 597 -2.08 6.06 20.79
N HIS A 598 -2.45 6.05 19.51
CA HIS A 598 -3.73 5.56 19.03
C HIS A 598 -3.58 4.73 17.76
N ASP A 599 -4.20 3.56 17.78
CA ASP A 599 -4.35 2.66 16.65
C ASP A 599 -5.77 2.11 16.65
N GLY A 600 -6.58 2.51 15.67
CA GLY A 600 -7.98 2.09 15.58
C GLY A 600 -8.20 0.58 15.52
N MET A 601 -7.17 -0.21 15.14
CA MET A 601 -7.21 -1.68 15.19
C MET A 601 -6.92 -2.23 16.59
N LEU A 602 -5.89 -1.71 17.25
CA LEU A 602 -5.37 -2.25 18.50
C LEU A 602 -5.98 -1.61 19.74
N THR A 603 -6.04 -0.28 19.78
CA THR A 603 -6.48 0.51 20.93
C THR A 603 -7.97 0.84 20.88
N LYS A 604 -8.63 0.60 19.73
CA LYS A 604 -10.07 0.83 19.50
C LYS A 604 -10.44 2.28 19.86
N GLU A 605 -11.48 2.50 20.65
CA GLU A 605 -11.95 3.83 21.07
C GLU A 605 -11.04 4.54 22.09
N THR A 606 -9.97 3.90 22.57
CA THR A 606 -9.07 4.45 23.59
C THR A 606 -7.71 4.82 22.99
N CYS A 607 -7.01 5.72 23.68
CA CYS A 607 -5.61 6.03 23.41
C CYS A 607 -4.76 5.53 24.59
N ILE A 608 -3.54 5.08 24.32
CA ILE A 608 -2.62 4.54 25.32
C ILE A 608 -1.59 5.62 25.66
N GLU A 609 -1.31 5.83 26.93
CA GLU A 609 -0.30 6.79 27.38
C GLU A 609 1.08 6.42 26.81
N ASP A 610 1.77 7.39 26.22
CA ASP A 610 3.02 7.17 25.47
C ASP A 610 4.07 8.25 25.80
N GLY A 611 4.17 8.59 27.08
CA GLY A 611 5.18 9.53 27.61
C GLY A 611 4.83 11.01 27.43
N THR A 612 5.85 11.86 27.51
CA THR A 612 5.73 13.32 27.42
C THR A 612 6.66 13.87 26.34
N LEU A 613 6.22 14.94 25.69
CA LEU A 613 6.95 15.57 24.59
C LEU A 613 8.33 16.10 25.01
N GLN A 614 8.49 16.50 26.28
CA GLN A 614 9.79 16.96 26.80
C GLN A 614 10.83 15.84 26.92
N ASN A 615 10.39 14.59 27.10
CA ASN A 615 11.27 13.46 27.35
C ASN A 615 11.50 12.60 26.10
N MET A 616 10.79 12.90 25.01
CA MET A 616 10.86 12.13 23.77
C MET A 616 11.96 12.69 22.86
N SER A 617 12.83 11.81 22.39
CA SER A 617 13.86 12.16 21.40
C SER A 617 13.25 12.42 20.03
N ASN A 618 13.98 13.11 19.17
CA ASN A 618 13.56 13.37 17.79
C ASN A 618 13.42 12.08 16.98
N GLU A 619 14.27 11.07 17.25
CA GLU A 619 14.17 9.73 16.66
C GLU A 619 12.86 9.04 17.06
N GLU A 620 12.50 9.10 18.35
CA GLU A 620 11.23 8.54 18.84
C GLU A 620 10.02 9.30 18.29
N LEU A 621 10.13 10.59 17.98
CA LEU A 621 9.07 11.33 17.29
C LEU A 621 8.95 10.94 15.81
N LYS A 622 10.05 10.53 15.17
CA LYS A 622 10.06 10.15 13.74
C LYS A 622 9.57 8.74 13.51
N GLU A 623 9.85 7.81 14.41
CA GLU A 623 9.45 6.42 14.28
C GLU A 623 8.68 5.97 15.52
N CYS A 624 7.49 5.42 15.30
CA CYS A 624 6.68 4.84 16.36
C CYS A 624 6.26 3.43 15.96
N LEU A 625 6.71 2.43 16.73
CA LEU A 625 6.39 1.01 16.53
C LEU A 625 6.67 0.53 15.08
N GLY A 626 7.82 0.93 14.51
CA GLY A 626 8.22 0.54 13.15
C GLY A 626 7.48 1.28 12.02
N LYS A 627 6.82 2.40 12.33
CA LYS A 627 6.12 3.24 11.37
C LYS A 627 6.72 4.64 11.35
N ASP A 628 6.90 5.17 10.14
CA ASP A 628 7.52 6.48 9.91
C ASP A 628 6.50 7.61 10.03
N LEU A 629 6.91 8.73 10.61
CA LEU A 629 6.16 9.97 10.63
C LEU A 629 5.92 10.45 9.19
N VAL A 630 4.65 10.67 8.86
CA VAL A 630 4.23 11.19 7.55
C VAL A 630 3.52 12.55 7.63
N LEU A 631 2.84 12.85 8.75
CA LEU A 631 2.24 14.16 8.98
C LEU A 631 2.45 14.61 10.44
N ALA A 632 2.69 15.89 10.62
CA ALA A 632 2.63 16.55 11.92
C ALA A 632 1.54 17.63 11.89
N VAL A 633 0.70 17.64 12.93
CA VAL A 633 -0.40 18.59 13.11
C VAL A 633 -0.02 19.60 14.18
N TYR A 634 -0.02 20.87 13.81
CA TYR A 634 0.29 22.00 14.67
C TYR A 634 -0.93 22.88 14.88
N SER A 635 -1.08 23.47 16.06
CA SER A 635 -2.21 24.36 16.34
C SER A 635 -1.86 25.43 17.37
N GLN A 636 -2.61 26.53 17.39
CA GLN A 636 -2.55 27.51 18.48
C GLN A 636 -3.12 26.89 19.77
N ILE A 637 -2.71 27.36 20.95
CA ILE A 637 -3.28 26.93 22.26
C ILE A 637 -4.42 27.86 22.65
#